data_AF-A0A212TK74-F1
#
_entry.id   AF-A0A212TK74-F1
#
_cell.length_a   1.000
_cell.length_b   1.000
_cell.length_c   1.000
_cell.angle_alpha   90.00
_cell.angle_beta   90.00
_cell.angle_gamma   90.00
#
_symmetry.space_group_name_H-M   'P 1'
#
loop_
_entity.id
_entity.type
_entity.pdbx_description
1 polymer ?
#
loop_
_entity_poly.entity_id
_entity_poly.type
_entity_poly.pdbx_seq_one_letter_code
_entity_poly.pdbx_strand_id
1 'polypeptide(L)'
;MYPLLLFGAVSWAVPADAGYDFYSLFYVLAFGLNLLLLVAEGRRRGYPLRPWLVVLACTTLAFILGTKLLAFSGREWRGLLTTGYWPSTEARTVLGGALAGTLTLLALRRPFGFSWHVFDAFTLPMCAALAVQCIGCVLTGCCFGEPTAGSWGLTYPPDTLPYLVQQAQGLLPLGAARSLPVHPTQLYSLGLCVAVGLVLLLTRHRRWPGGSRRLLHLGLLLTGRFLIEFWRDPAGEQVGAALHTHGGLVLKQVQWTLLVLAPAALGLWGWLLHRPKHHNLQPEQLPTQFPARNLLAVAALLALTAWLGPLSLTLPEVVVVKTLLLTVLVLEGGALLLGAAGSAQPFRVALPLGLACTVLILSSQAPADSTTGHGREKYTTLSGSLSLGNFRREQNLGGGCNGSSPLLAYRHRYATGTLDLAVTELPGVDEDGDMHKAETTIGVRVHTGADQQTPTGDPQPYTYDADRLSFLIGLNPYVQLDRKWLGMGIGFMVGNLGYHRLYYGDKQSLLDLQTSLRFGDRQVAYAIADYNYLGYGTANPQHRFGVGTGFGGTRWQLVGGAASAKTYDVSSGQNRWSGFLEAQGRFTPQWQASTFLVLGNPHQQQVGLRLGYRFPPKTR
;
A
#
# COMPACT_ATOMS: atom_id res chain seq x y z
N MET A 1 48.20 16.41 42.71
CA MET A 1 47.00 17.04 43.27
C MET A 1 47.15 18.54 43.14
N TYR A 2 46.65 19.11 42.04
CA TYR A 2 46.50 20.54 41.82
C TYR A 2 45.04 20.76 41.40
N PRO A 3 44.32 21.75 41.97
CA PRO A 3 42.96 22.02 41.59
C PRO A 3 42.99 22.76 40.24
N LEU A 4 42.68 22.05 39.15
CA LEU A 4 42.39 22.73 37.89
C LEU A 4 41.03 23.41 38.04
N LEU A 5 41.12 24.73 38.20
CA LEU A 5 40.04 25.69 38.16
C LEU A 5 39.05 25.33 37.03
N LEU A 6 37.85 24.93 37.45
CA LEU A 6 36.66 24.81 36.63
C LEU A 6 36.30 26.19 36.06
N PHE A 7 36.89 26.56 34.92
CA PHE A 7 36.19 27.44 34.00
C PHE A 7 34.91 26.70 33.62
N GLY A 8 33.75 27.28 33.97
CA GLY A 8 32.44 26.69 33.67
C GLY A 8 32.33 26.41 32.18
N ALA A 9 32.58 25.17 31.79
CA ALA A 9 32.40 24.72 30.42
C ALA A 9 30.92 24.90 30.10
N VAL A 10 30.62 25.75 29.12
CA VAL A 10 29.25 25.97 28.64
C VAL A 10 28.75 24.66 28.02
N SER A 11 28.16 23.80 28.83
CA SER A 11 27.54 22.56 28.37
C SER A 11 26.06 22.81 28.14
N TRP A 12 25.57 22.39 26.97
CA TRP A 12 24.16 22.57 26.64
C TRP A 12 23.36 21.35 27.08
N ALA A 13 22.42 21.57 28.00
CA ALA A 13 21.53 20.53 28.47
C ALA A 13 20.41 20.30 27.45
N VAL A 14 20.36 19.10 26.86
CA VAL A 14 19.27 18.71 25.97
C VAL A 14 17.99 18.41 26.78
N PRO A 15 16.84 19.03 26.45
CA PRO A 15 15.55 18.70 27.05
C PRO A 15 15.04 17.39 26.42
N ALA A 16 15.58 16.27 26.88
CA ALA A 16 15.11 14.94 26.49
C ALA A 16 14.29 14.37 27.64
N ASP A 17 12.98 14.61 27.65
CA ASP A 17 12.10 13.99 28.64
C ASP A 17 11.83 12.54 28.24
N ALA A 18 12.03 11.60 29.18
CA ALA A 18 11.90 10.16 28.96
C ALA A 18 10.51 9.70 28.47
N GLY A 19 9.49 10.57 28.52
CA GLY A 19 8.13 10.29 28.07
C GLY A 19 7.85 10.51 26.58
N TYR A 20 8.75 11.15 25.82
CA TYR A 20 8.51 11.48 24.41
C TYR A 20 9.43 10.70 23.46
N ASP A 21 8.85 9.92 22.55
CA ASP A 21 9.57 9.22 21.48
C ASP A 21 9.92 10.17 20.32
N PHE A 22 10.89 11.06 20.57
CA PHE A 22 11.41 11.97 19.55
C PHE A 22 12.04 11.23 18.37
N TYR A 23 12.60 10.03 18.59
CA TYR A 23 13.22 9.25 17.54
C TYR A 23 12.21 8.89 16.46
N SER A 24 11.09 8.25 16.83
CA SER A 24 10.05 7.84 15.89
C SER A 24 9.39 9.03 15.19
N LEU A 25 9.17 10.14 15.91
CA LEU A 25 8.61 11.35 15.32
C LEU A 25 9.50 11.89 14.19
N PHE A 26 10.79 12.13 14.48
CA PHE A 26 11.72 12.64 13.48
C PHE A 26 12.03 11.63 12.38
N TYR A 27 11.95 10.34 12.67
CA TYR A 27 12.03 9.27 11.69
C TYR A 27 10.90 9.38 10.65
N VAL A 28 9.64 9.47 11.09
CA VAL A 28 8.49 9.66 10.19
C VAL A 28 8.62 10.96 9.39
N LEU A 29 9.03 12.06 10.05
CA LEU A 29 9.22 13.35 9.38
C LEU A 29 10.32 13.30 8.33
N ALA A 30 11.45 12.66 8.62
CA ALA A 30 12.57 12.51 7.69
C ALA A 30 12.18 11.68 6.45
N PHE A 31 11.52 10.53 6.65
CA PHE A 31 11.01 9.71 5.54
C PHE A 31 9.94 10.44 4.73
N GLY A 32 8.98 11.10 5.40
CA GLY A 32 7.93 11.88 4.75
C GLY A 32 8.50 13.03 3.91
N LEU A 33 9.44 13.81 4.47
CA LEU A 33 10.13 14.89 3.76
C LEU A 33 10.94 14.35 2.58
N ASN A 34 11.69 13.26 2.75
CA ASN A 34 12.46 12.63 1.68
C ASN A 34 11.55 12.24 0.51
N LEU A 35 10.43 11.57 0.79
CA LEU A 35 9.49 11.12 -0.23
C LEU A 35 8.80 12.30 -0.92
N LEU A 36 8.38 13.32 -0.17
CA LEU A 36 7.78 14.53 -0.73
C LEU A 36 8.74 15.22 -1.71
N LEU A 37 10.00 15.40 -1.31
CA LEU A 37 11.03 16.02 -2.13
C LEU A 37 11.40 15.17 -3.34
N LEU A 38 11.45 13.84 -3.20
CA LEU A 38 11.70 12.92 -4.33
C LEU A 38 10.55 12.93 -5.34
N VAL A 39 9.30 12.98 -4.88
CA VAL A 39 8.14 13.12 -5.78
C VAL A 39 8.17 14.47 -6.49
N ALA A 40 8.48 15.55 -5.76
CA ALA A 40 8.61 16.88 -6.35
C ALA A 40 9.75 16.95 -7.38
N GLU A 41 10.90 16.35 -7.08
CA GLU A 41 12.06 16.31 -7.98
C GLU A 41 11.78 15.45 -9.23
N GLY A 42 11.12 14.30 -9.06
CA GLY A 42 10.67 13.48 -10.18
C GLY A 42 9.70 14.23 -11.10
N ARG A 43 8.76 15.00 -10.53
CA ARG A 43 7.86 15.88 -11.32
C ARG A 43 8.62 16.98 -12.06
N ARG A 44 9.58 17.64 -11.40
CA ARG A 44 10.44 18.67 -12.03
C ARG A 44 11.25 18.13 -13.20
N ARG A 45 11.69 16.87 -13.12
CA ARG A 45 12.44 16.17 -14.18
C ARG A 45 11.55 15.53 -15.26
N GLY A 46 10.22 15.65 -15.13
CA GLY A 46 9.27 15.07 -16.09
C GLY A 46 9.12 13.55 -15.98
N TYR A 47 9.53 12.93 -14.86
CA TYR A 47 9.37 11.49 -14.69
C TYR A 47 7.88 11.12 -14.56
N PRO A 48 7.40 10.11 -15.31
CA PRO A 48 6.07 9.57 -15.10
C PRO A 48 5.92 9.02 -13.69
N LEU A 49 4.88 9.49 -12.99
CA LEU A 49 4.67 9.21 -11.56
C LEU A 49 4.59 7.72 -11.23
N ARG A 50 4.00 6.91 -12.12
CA ARG A 50 3.76 5.48 -11.89
C ARG A 50 5.05 4.66 -11.69
N PRO A 51 5.95 4.54 -12.69
CA PRO A 51 7.23 3.82 -12.48
C PRO A 51 8.13 4.52 -11.46
N TRP A 52 8.03 5.85 -11.31
CA TRP A 52 8.80 6.58 -10.31
C TRP A 52 8.43 6.16 -8.88
N LEU A 53 7.14 6.15 -8.54
CA LEU A 53 6.65 5.74 -7.22
C LEU A 53 6.97 4.28 -6.91
N VAL A 54 6.96 3.38 -7.91
CA VAL A 54 7.40 1.99 -7.74
C VAL A 54 8.88 1.91 -7.37
N VAL A 55 9.74 2.62 -8.09
CA VAL A 55 11.18 2.68 -7.76
C VAL A 55 11.40 3.30 -6.38
N LEU A 56 10.65 4.34 -6.01
CA LEU A 56 10.69 4.91 -4.67
C LEU A 56 10.27 3.90 -3.59
N ALA A 57 9.20 3.13 -3.81
CA ALA A 57 8.77 2.10 -2.87
C ALA A 57 9.82 0.99 -2.70
N CYS A 58 10.38 0.48 -3.79
CA CYS A 58 11.45 -0.53 -3.75
C CYS A 58 12.70 -0.01 -3.03
N THR A 59 13.17 1.19 -3.38
CA THR A 59 14.39 1.77 -2.80
C THR A 59 14.20 2.15 -1.34
N THR A 60 13.00 2.61 -0.95
CA THR A 60 12.65 2.92 0.46
C THR A 60 12.63 1.65 1.30
N LEU A 61 11.98 0.58 0.84
CA LEU A 61 11.99 -0.70 1.55
C LEU A 61 13.40 -1.28 1.66
N ALA A 62 14.17 -1.26 0.57
CA ALA A 62 15.56 -1.71 0.58
C ALA A 62 16.44 -0.88 1.53
N PHE A 63 16.22 0.44 1.59
CA PHE A 63 16.90 1.31 2.55
C PHE A 63 16.60 0.92 3.99
N ILE A 64 15.32 0.75 4.35
CA ILE A 64 14.90 0.34 5.70
C ILE A 64 15.54 -1.00 6.08
N LEU A 65 15.41 -2.01 5.22
CA LEU A 65 16.01 -3.33 5.46
C LEU A 65 17.54 -3.25 5.56
N GLY A 66 18.18 -2.48 4.68
CA GLY A 66 19.62 -2.28 4.69
C GLY A 66 20.13 -1.65 5.98
N THR A 67 19.38 -0.73 6.59
CA THR A 67 19.79 -0.12 7.87
C THR A 67 19.88 -1.13 9.01
N LYS A 68 19.03 -2.17 8.99
CA LYS A 68 18.99 -3.22 10.02
C LYS A 68 20.00 -4.33 9.72
N LEU A 69 20.00 -4.83 8.49
CA LEU A 69 20.85 -5.96 8.10
C LEU A 69 22.35 -5.65 8.32
N LEU A 70 22.81 -4.45 7.97
CA LEU A 70 24.22 -4.09 8.19
C LEU A 70 24.52 -3.81 9.68
N ALA A 71 23.50 -3.53 10.49
CA ALA A 71 23.67 -3.30 11.91
C ALA A 71 23.75 -4.59 12.75
N PHE A 72 23.35 -5.74 12.19
CA PHE A 72 23.41 -7.02 12.89
C PHE A 72 24.86 -7.45 13.17
N SER A 73 25.11 -7.83 14.41
CA SER A 73 26.32 -8.47 14.88
C SER A 73 26.45 -9.90 14.33
N GLY A 74 27.67 -10.45 14.36
CA GLY A 74 27.91 -11.83 13.90
C GLY A 74 27.19 -12.92 14.71
N ARG A 75 26.68 -12.61 15.91
CA ARG A 75 25.82 -13.52 16.69
C ARG A 75 24.38 -13.48 16.19
N GLU A 76 23.87 -12.28 15.92
CA GLU A 76 22.52 -12.07 15.40
C GLU A 76 22.36 -12.64 13.99
N TRP A 77 23.37 -12.46 13.13
CA TRP A 77 23.42 -13.11 11.82
C TRP A 77 23.36 -14.64 11.93
N ARG A 78 24.10 -15.24 12.87
CA ARG A 78 24.02 -16.68 13.12
C ARG A 78 22.64 -17.09 13.59
N GLY A 79 22.03 -16.36 14.53
CA GLY A 79 20.68 -16.60 15.01
C GLY A 79 19.63 -16.54 13.90
N LEU A 80 19.70 -15.52 13.04
CA LEU A 80 18.81 -15.38 11.89
C LEU A 80 18.95 -16.55 10.91
N LEU A 81 20.18 -16.98 10.62
CA LEU A 81 20.44 -18.07 9.68
C LEU A 81 20.05 -19.45 10.22
N THR A 82 20.16 -19.68 11.55
CA THR A 82 19.83 -20.98 12.15
C THR A 82 18.36 -21.10 12.55
N THR A 83 17.75 -20.02 13.04
CA THR A 83 16.39 -20.06 13.59
C THR A 83 15.35 -19.44 12.68
N GLY A 84 15.76 -18.62 11.69
CA GLY A 84 14.86 -17.86 10.83
C GLY A 84 14.17 -16.67 11.52
N TYR A 85 14.41 -16.47 12.82
CA TYR A 85 13.83 -15.35 13.58
C TYR A 85 14.67 -14.10 13.46
N TRP A 86 13.99 -12.98 13.27
CA TRP A 86 14.61 -11.67 13.23
C TRP A 86 15.05 -11.23 14.63
N PRO A 87 16.27 -10.70 14.78
CA PRO A 87 16.74 -10.17 16.06
C PRO A 87 15.86 -9.03 16.58
N SER A 88 15.62 -8.97 17.89
CA SER A 88 14.89 -7.88 18.55
C SER A 88 15.70 -6.59 18.74
N THR A 89 16.87 -6.50 18.12
CA THR A 89 17.81 -5.38 18.27
C THR A 89 17.34 -4.16 17.48
N GLU A 90 17.44 -2.99 18.12
CA GLU A 90 17.08 -1.70 17.54
C GLU A 90 18.24 -1.00 16.80
N ALA A 91 19.41 -1.64 16.72
CA ALA A 91 20.58 -1.11 16.04
C ALA A 91 20.28 -0.86 14.55
N ARG A 92 20.66 0.33 14.08
CA ARG A 92 20.44 0.78 12.70
C ARG A 92 21.64 1.56 12.23
N THR A 93 22.04 1.35 10.98
CA THR A 93 23.15 2.10 10.37
C THR A 93 22.74 2.69 9.02
N VAL A 94 22.91 4.01 8.86
CA VAL A 94 22.56 4.71 7.62
C VAL A 94 23.39 4.23 6.43
N LEU A 95 24.63 3.76 6.67
CA LEU A 95 25.51 3.21 5.63
C LEU A 95 24.88 1.99 4.95
N GLY A 96 24.25 1.11 5.72
CA GLY A 96 23.57 -0.07 5.21
C GLY A 96 22.36 0.27 4.36
N GLY A 97 21.57 1.25 4.80
CA GLY A 97 20.45 1.76 4.02
C GLY A 97 20.89 2.42 2.72
N ALA A 98 21.91 3.27 2.77
CA ALA A 98 22.44 3.94 1.59
C ALA A 98 23.02 2.96 0.57
N LEU A 99 23.71 1.91 1.02
CA LEU A 99 24.24 0.84 0.18
C LEU A 99 23.10 0.07 -0.48
N ALA A 100 22.18 -0.49 0.31
CA ALA A 100 21.06 -1.28 -0.18
C ALA A 100 20.17 -0.49 -1.15
N GLY A 101 19.79 0.74 -0.78
CA GLY A 101 18.98 1.61 -1.65
C GLY A 101 19.68 1.96 -2.97
N THR A 102 21.01 2.20 -2.95
CA THR A 102 21.79 2.49 -4.17
C THR A 102 21.90 1.25 -5.06
N LEU A 103 22.12 0.06 -4.49
CA LEU A 103 22.17 -1.20 -5.24
C LEU A 103 20.81 -1.55 -5.86
N THR A 104 19.72 -1.37 -5.10
CA THR A 104 18.35 -1.55 -5.61
C THR A 104 18.06 -0.57 -6.75
N LEU A 105 18.43 0.71 -6.62
CA LEU A 105 18.26 1.67 -7.71
C LEU A 105 19.08 1.28 -8.95
N LEU A 106 20.31 0.80 -8.77
CA LEU A 106 21.16 0.32 -9.86
C LEU A 106 20.53 -0.87 -10.60
N ALA A 107 19.98 -1.83 -9.85
CA ALA A 107 19.28 -2.99 -10.39
C ALA A 107 17.99 -2.62 -11.13
N LEU A 108 17.23 -1.64 -10.61
CA LEU A 108 15.96 -1.23 -11.18
C LEU A 108 16.06 -0.20 -12.30
N ARG A 109 17.19 0.52 -12.45
CA ARG A 109 17.29 1.59 -13.46
C ARG A 109 17.08 1.07 -14.88
N ARG A 110 17.74 -0.04 -15.26
CA ARG A 110 17.66 -0.61 -16.61
C ARG A 110 16.27 -1.17 -16.93
N PRO A 111 15.65 -2.03 -16.08
CA PRO A 111 14.33 -2.60 -16.39
C PRO A 111 13.20 -1.57 -16.46
N PHE A 112 13.33 -0.41 -15.78
CA PHE A 112 12.38 0.69 -15.82
C PHE A 112 12.79 1.84 -16.77
N GLY A 113 13.88 1.69 -17.52
CA GLY A 113 14.31 2.67 -18.55
C GLY A 113 14.92 3.96 -18.01
N PHE A 114 15.36 4.01 -16.75
CA PHE A 114 16.01 5.19 -16.17
C PHE A 114 17.48 5.32 -16.61
N SER A 115 17.87 6.54 -17.01
CA SER A 115 19.27 6.90 -17.24
C SER A 115 20.07 7.06 -15.94
N TRP A 116 21.38 7.31 -16.02
CA TRP A 116 22.22 7.55 -14.83
C TRP A 116 21.81 8.82 -14.04
N HIS A 117 21.05 9.74 -14.64
CA HIS A 117 20.55 10.95 -13.98
C HIS A 117 19.60 10.66 -12.81
N VAL A 118 18.98 9.46 -12.78
CA VAL A 118 18.07 9.07 -11.69
C VAL A 118 18.76 9.09 -10.33
N PHE A 119 20.04 8.76 -10.27
CA PHE A 119 20.82 8.81 -9.02
C PHE A 119 20.95 10.24 -8.48
N ASP A 120 21.01 11.23 -9.37
CA ASP A 120 21.16 12.63 -8.98
C ASP A 120 19.88 13.17 -8.35
N ALA A 121 18.71 12.58 -8.63
CA ALA A 121 17.43 12.96 -8.03
C ALA A 121 17.40 12.72 -6.52
N PHE A 122 18.19 11.77 -6.01
CA PHE A 122 18.25 11.43 -4.58
C PHE A 122 19.18 12.34 -3.76
N THR A 123 19.97 13.20 -4.39
CA THR A 123 21.03 13.95 -3.70
C THR A 123 20.49 14.95 -2.68
N LEU A 124 19.74 15.96 -3.14
CA LEU A 124 19.17 17.00 -2.27
C LEU A 124 18.12 16.47 -1.29
N PRO A 125 17.15 15.61 -1.69
CA PRO A 125 16.18 15.04 -0.75
C PRO A 125 16.84 14.30 0.41
N MET A 126 17.90 13.54 0.14
CA MET A 126 18.62 12.77 1.15
C MET A 126 19.37 13.69 2.14
N CYS A 127 20.00 14.77 1.67
CA CYS A 127 20.61 15.76 2.58
C CYS A 127 19.56 16.37 3.54
N ALA A 128 18.40 16.76 3.00
CA ALA A 128 17.33 17.38 3.79
C ALA A 128 16.77 16.39 4.83
N ALA A 129 16.52 15.15 4.42
CA ALA A 129 16.01 14.11 5.30
C ALA A 129 17.00 13.75 6.42
N LEU A 130 18.28 13.62 6.10
CA LEU A 130 19.33 13.35 7.08
C LEU A 130 19.50 14.51 8.08
N ALA A 131 19.40 15.75 7.62
CA ALA A 131 19.46 16.92 8.50
C ALA A 131 18.31 16.90 9.53
N VAL A 132 17.09 16.59 9.09
CA VAL A 132 15.92 16.43 9.99
C VAL A 132 16.13 15.27 10.96
N GLN A 133 16.59 14.11 10.48
CA GLN A 133 16.86 12.97 11.35
C GLN A 133 17.94 13.28 12.41
N CYS A 134 18.98 14.05 12.05
CA CYS A 134 20.03 14.42 13.00
C CYS A 134 19.49 15.25 14.18
N ILE A 135 18.46 16.07 13.98
CA ILE A 135 17.77 16.79 15.07
C ILE A 135 17.13 15.78 16.02
N GLY A 136 16.43 14.78 15.49
CA GLY A 136 15.89 13.67 16.27
C GLY A 136 16.98 12.92 17.05
N CYS A 137 18.14 12.67 16.43
CA CYS A 137 19.28 12.02 17.10
C CYS A 137 19.85 12.86 18.25
N VAL A 138 19.89 14.19 18.11
CA VAL A 138 20.29 15.11 19.20
C VAL A 138 19.30 15.03 20.35
N LEU A 139 17.99 15.05 20.08
CA LEU A 139 16.98 15.01 21.14
C LEU A 139 16.89 13.64 21.84
N THR A 140 17.20 12.56 21.13
CA THR A 140 17.20 11.19 21.67
C THR A 140 18.51 10.86 22.40
N GLY A 141 19.61 11.54 22.06
CA GLY A 141 20.95 11.19 22.53
C GLY A 141 21.55 9.94 21.88
N CYS A 142 21.10 9.56 20.68
CA CYS A 142 21.74 8.48 19.94
C CYS A 142 22.93 8.98 19.12
N CYS A 143 23.89 8.09 18.86
CA CYS A 143 25.08 8.39 18.04
C CYS A 143 25.95 9.55 18.56
N PHE A 144 26.15 9.59 19.87
CA PHE A 144 26.92 10.60 20.59
C PHE A 144 28.44 10.45 20.40
N GLY A 145 29.18 11.49 20.78
CA GLY A 145 30.63 11.55 20.72
C GLY A 145 31.34 11.14 22.00
N GLU A 146 32.67 11.11 21.96
CA GLU A 146 33.48 10.83 23.15
C GLU A 146 33.31 11.94 24.22
N PRO A 147 33.53 11.62 25.52
CA PRO A 147 33.54 12.62 26.58
C PRO A 147 34.52 13.76 26.30
N THR A 148 34.11 14.99 26.56
CA THR A 148 34.91 16.18 26.24
C THR A 148 34.97 17.15 27.42
N ALA A 149 36.13 17.76 27.61
CA ALA A 149 36.33 18.86 28.55
C ALA A 149 36.09 20.25 27.91
N GLY A 150 35.76 20.29 26.62
CA GLY A 150 35.55 21.54 25.89
C GLY A 150 34.20 22.22 26.19
N SER A 151 34.10 23.52 25.90
CA SER A 151 32.89 24.34 26.06
C SER A 151 31.81 24.11 25.00
N TRP A 152 31.89 23.02 24.24
CA TRP A 152 30.98 22.67 23.14
C TRP A 152 30.50 21.21 23.28
N GLY A 153 30.18 20.81 24.52
CA GLY A 153 29.66 19.48 24.84
C GLY A 153 28.15 19.50 25.10
N LEU A 154 27.47 18.42 24.73
CA LEU A 154 26.08 18.17 25.12
C LEU A 154 26.04 17.27 26.36
N THR A 155 25.15 17.56 27.29
CA THR A 155 24.83 16.68 28.42
C THR A 155 23.43 16.14 28.26
N TYR A 156 23.20 14.91 28.71
CA TYR A 156 21.94 14.19 28.52
C TYR A 156 21.35 13.73 29.88
N PRO A 157 20.03 13.61 29.99
CA PRO A 157 19.36 13.13 31.21
C PRO A 157 19.59 11.64 31.45
N PRO A 158 19.20 11.15 32.64
CA PRO A 158 19.09 9.72 32.92
C PRO A 158 18.28 8.99 31.84
N ASP A 159 18.51 7.69 31.70
CA ASP A 159 17.87 6.80 30.72
C ASP A 159 18.21 7.05 29.24
N THR A 160 19.07 8.03 28.94
CA THR A 160 19.67 8.18 27.61
C THR A 160 20.92 7.32 27.43
N LEU A 161 21.19 6.89 26.20
CA LEU A 161 22.37 6.07 25.88
C LEU A 161 23.71 6.64 26.39
N PRO A 162 24.06 7.93 26.19
CA PRO A 162 25.30 8.51 26.71
C PRO A 162 25.37 8.47 28.24
N TYR A 163 24.26 8.68 28.95
CA TYR A 163 24.22 8.56 30.40
C TYR A 163 24.46 7.11 30.84
N LEU A 164 23.73 6.15 30.25
CA LEU A 164 23.83 4.73 30.58
C LEU A 164 25.23 4.16 30.31
N VAL A 165 25.85 4.56 29.20
CA VAL A 165 27.22 4.13 28.85
C VAL A 165 28.23 4.66 29.86
N GLN A 166 28.17 5.94 30.21
CA GLN A 166 29.07 6.54 31.20
C GLN A 166 28.84 5.98 32.62
N GLN A 167 27.58 5.67 32.96
CA GLN A 167 27.24 5.01 34.21
C GLN A 167 27.84 3.60 34.26
N ALA A 168 27.68 2.81 33.20
CA ALA A 168 28.25 1.47 33.09
C ALA A 168 29.79 1.47 33.12
N GLN A 169 30.42 2.55 32.64
CA GLN A 169 31.87 2.76 32.69
C GLN A 169 32.36 3.30 34.05
N GLY A 170 31.47 3.58 35.01
CA GLY A 170 31.83 4.11 36.32
C GLY A 170 32.34 5.57 36.29
N LEU A 171 32.02 6.32 35.23
CA LEU A 171 32.47 7.72 35.05
C LEU A 171 31.57 8.73 35.76
N LEU A 172 30.35 8.33 36.13
CA LEU A 172 29.36 9.20 36.77
C LEU A 172 29.31 8.98 38.28
N PRO A 173 29.21 10.05 39.10
CA PRO A 173 28.94 9.91 40.52
C PRO A 173 27.54 9.35 40.77
N LEU A 174 27.35 8.67 41.90
CA LEU A 174 26.05 8.15 42.32
C LEU A 174 25.00 9.27 42.40
N GLY A 175 23.89 9.13 41.69
CA GLY A 175 22.82 10.13 41.64
C GLY A 175 23.10 11.33 40.71
N ALA A 176 24.02 11.21 39.76
CA ALA A 176 24.26 12.25 38.75
C ALA A 176 22.96 12.64 38.02
N ALA A 177 22.62 13.93 38.01
CA ALA A 177 21.42 14.41 37.33
C ALA A 177 21.53 14.38 35.79
N ARG A 178 22.75 14.31 35.25
CA ARG A 178 23.06 14.38 33.81
C ARG A 178 24.36 13.62 33.50
N SER A 179 24.55 13.27 32.23
CA SER A 179 25.80 12.72 31.70
C SER A 179 26.92 13.77 31.74
N LEU A 180 28.18 13.32 31.72
CA LEU A 180 29.32 14.17 31.40
C LEU A 180 29.15 14.74 29.97
N PRO A 181 29.70 15.93 29.69
CA PRO A 181 29.64 16.53 28.36
C PRO A 181 30.29 15.62 27.31
N VAL A 182 29.57 15.39 26.21
CA VAL A 182 30.05 14.60 25.06
C VAL A 182 30.10 15.45 23.81
N HIS A 183 31.01 15.13 22.88
CA HIS A 183 31.06 15.81 21.59
C HIS A 183 29.72 15.66 20.82
N PRO A 184 29.13 16.76 20.31
CA PRO A 184 27.87 16.74 19.57
C PRO A 184 28.06 16.28 18.13
N THR A 185 28.53 15.04 17.93
CA THR A 185 28.78 14.50 16.58
C THR A 185 27.54 14.45 15.71
N GLN A 186 26.34 14.45 16.31
CA GLN A 186 25.07 14.59 15.62
C GLN A 186 24.91 15.98 14.98
N LEU A 187 25.31 17.05 15.67
CA LEU A 187 25.31 18.41 15.11
C LEU A 187 26.38 18.58 14.04
N TYR A 188 27.54 17.93 14.20
CA TYR A 188 28.56 17.91 13.14
C TYR A 188 28.03 17.21 11.88
N SER A 189 27.29 16.11 12.06
CA SER A 189 26.65 15.37 10.96
C SER A 189 25.54 16.19 10.29
N LEU A 190 24.75 16.93 11.08
CA LEU A 190 23.76 17.88 10.57
C LEU A 190 24.42 18.97 9.74
N GLY A 191 25.47 19.61 10.29
CA GLY A 191 26.24 20.65 9.61
C GLY A 191 26.85 20.15 8.30
N LEU A 192 27.39 18.92 8.29
CA LEU A 192 27.87 18.26 7.08
C LEU A 192 26.75 18.07 6.05
N CYS A 193 25.57 17.58 6.44
CA CYS A 193 24.45 17.39 5.53
C CYS A 193 23.98 18.72 4.93
N VAL A 194 23.91 19.79 5.73
CA VAL A 194 23.55 21.13 5.27
C VAL A 194 24.61 21.70 4.34
N ALA A 195 25.90 21.56 4.67
CA ALA A 195 27.01 22.05 3.85
C ALA A 195 27.04 21.34 2.48
N VAL A 196 26.90 20.01 2.45
CA VAL A 196 26.83 19.23 1.20
C VAL A 196 25.58 19.61 0.40
N GLY A 197 24.44 19.76 1.05
CA GLY A 197 23.20 20.24 0.43
C GLY A 197 23.38 21.61 -0.22
N LEU A 198 24.04 22.56 0.48
CA LEU A 198 24.34 23.89 -0.04
C LEU A 198 25.27 23.82 -1.26
N VAL A 199 26.34 23.02 -1.21
CA VAL A 199 27.24 22.82 -2.37
C VAL A 199 26.46 22.30 -3.58
N LEU A 200 25.56 21.34 -3.39
CA LEU A 200 24.72 20.79 -4.46
C LEU A 200 23.69 21.81 -4.99
N LEU A 201 23.16 22.68 -4.13
CA LEU A 201 22.27 23.77 -4.53
C LEU A 201 23.02 24.84 -5.34
N LEU A 202 24.20 25.26 -4.88
CA LEU A 202 25.02 26.25 -5.58
C LEU A 202 25.51 25.73 -6.93
N THR A 203 25.74 24.42 -7.03
CA THR A 203 26.18 23.76 -8.27
C THR A 203 25.04 23.25 -9.15
N ARG A 204 23.77 23.47 -8.77
CA ARG A 204 22.59 22.91 -9.48
C ARG A 204 22.43 23.35 -10.93
N HIS A 205 22.99 24.50 -11.30
CA HIS A 205 22.96 25.03 -12.66
C HIS A 205 24.13 24.57 -13.53
N ARG A 206 25.15 23.92 -12.94
CA ARG A 206 26.26 23.35 -13.71
C ARG A 206 25.80 22.11 -14.46
N ARG A 207 26.18 22.04 -15.73
CA ARG A 207 25.93 20.89 -16.61
C ARG A 207 27.00 19.85 -16.35
N TRP A 208 26.61 18.75 -15.70
CA TRP A 208 27.49 17.61 -15.45
C TRP A 208 26.87 16.32 -15.98
N PRO A 209 27.67 15.27 -16.25
CA PRO A 209 27.14 13.98 -16.66
C PRO A 209 26.19 13.37 -15.62
N GLY A 210 25.20 12.62 -16.08
CA GLY A 210 24.28 11.92 -15.17
C GLY A 210 25.02 11.00 -14.19
N GLY A 211 24.63 11.07 -12.92
CA GLY A 211 25.23 10.33 -11.80
C GLY A 211 26.42 11.04 -11.15
N SER A 212 26.96 12.09 -11.76
CA SER A 212 28.10 12.83 -11.19
C SER A 212 27.75 13.56 -9.90
N ARG A 213 26.53 14.12 -9.79
CA ARG A 213 26.09 14.81 -8.56
C ARG A 213 25.96 13.83 -7.41
N ARG A 214 25.48 12.61 -7.69
CA ARG A 214 25.44 11.53 -6.69
C ARG A 214 26.84 11.15 -6.21
N LEU A 215 27.83 11.09 -7.09
CA LEU A 215 29.21 10.77 -6.70
C LEU A 215 29.87 11.88 -5.88
N LEU A 216 29.66 13.15 -6.26
CA LEU A 216 30.10 14.29 -5.44
C LEU A 216 29.45 14.27 -4.06
N HIS A 217 28.13 14.09 -4.02
CA HIS A 217 27.36 13.97 -2.78
C HIS A 217 27.89 12.84 -1.89
N LEU A 218 28.09 11.64 -2.45
CA LEU A 218 28.61 10.49 -1.72
C LEU A 218 30.05 10.76 -1.22
N GLY A 219 30.93 11.25 -2.09
CA GLY A 219 32.31 11.56 -1.74
C GLY A 219 32.40 12.55 -0.59
N LEU A 220 31.68 13.67 -0.65
CA LEU A 220 31.67 14.68 0.41
C LEU A 220 31.12 14.15 1.73
N LEU A 221 30.03 13.38 1.70
CA LEU A 221 29.47 12.77 2.92
C LEU A 221 30.40 11.72 3.53
N LEU A 222 31.06 10.89 2.72
CA LEU A 222 32.01 9.89 3.22
C LEU A 222 33.25 10.56 3.81
N THR A 223 33.77 11.61 3.17
CA THR A 223 34.88 12.41 3.70
C THR A 223 34.50 13.06 5.03
N GLY A 224 33.34 13.72 5.10
CA GLY A 224 32.90 14.33 6.34
C GLY A 224 32.63 13.31 7.44
N ARG A 225 32.07 12.14 7.10
CA ARG A 225 31.89 11.05 8.06
C ARG A 225 33.23 10.53 8.60
N PHE A 226 34.24 10.38 7.75
CA PHE A 226 35.59 10.00 8.18
C PHE A 226 36.15 10.98 9.22
N LEU A 227 35.98 12.28 9.00
CA LEU A 227 36.41 13.31 9.94
C LEU A 227 35.63 13.25 11.26
N ILE A 228 34.30 13.19 11.20
CA ILE A 228 33.45 13.15 12.40
C ILE A 228 33.74 11.93 13.29
N GLU A 229 34.14 10.82 12.69
CA GLU A 229 34.37 9.55 13.37
C GLU A 229 35.53 9.60 14.39
N PHE A 230 36.45 10.58 14.27
CA PHE A 230 37.50 10.83 15.27
C PHE A 230 36.96 11.32 16.61
N TRP A 231 35.77 11.95 16.63
CA TRP A 231 35.12 12.42 17.85
C TRP A 231 33.94 11.54 18.28
N ARG A 232 33.65 10.47 17.55
CA ARG A 232 32.47 9.62 17.79
C ARG A 232 32.79 8.53 18.81
N ASP A 233 31.90 8.30 19.77
CA ASP A 233 32.07 7.20 20.72
C ASP A 233 31.71 5.85 20.07
N PRO A 234 32.50 4.77 20.27
CA PRO A 234 32.18 3.42 19.80
C PRO A 234 30.80 2.89 20.22
N ALA A 235 30.28 3.29 21.39
CA ALA A 235 28.95 2.90 21.85
C ALA A 235 27.83 3.68 21.13
N GLY A 236 28.13 4.85 20.57
CA GLY A 236 27.19 5.64 19.77
C GLY A 236 26.88 5.03 18.39
N GLU A 237 27.82 4.27 17.83
CA GLU A 237 27.61 3.47 16.61
C GLU A 237 28.50 2.23 16.68
N GLN A 238 27.90 1.08 17.00
CA GLN A 238 28.64 -0.17 17.14
C GLN A 238 29.16 -0.72 15.80
N VAL A 239 28.54 -0.35 14.69
CA VAL A 239 28.86 -0.85 13.35
C VAL A 239 30.21 -0.29 12.90
N GLY A 240 31.20 -1.18 12.77
CA GLY A 240 32.55 -0.81 12.35
C GLY A 240 33.36 -0.04 13.41
N ALA A 241 32.95 -0.11 14.68
CA ALA A 241 33.63 0.53 15.80
C ALA A 241 34.92 -0.19 16.24
N ALA A 242 35.14 -1.43 15.78
CA ALA A 242 36.33 -2.20 16.12
C ALA A 242 37.61 -1.47 15.69
N LEU A 243 38.58 -1.36 16.59
CA LEU A 243 39.88 -0.75 16.30
C LEU A 243 40.79 -1.75 15.58
N HIS A 244 41.40 -1.32 14.48
CA HIS A 244 42.38 -2.09 13.74
C HIS A 244 43.65 -1.27 13.53
N THR A 245 44.78 -1.89 13.84
CA THR A 245 46.11 -1.30 13.66
C THR A 245 46.71 -1.79 12.34
N HIS A 246 46.93 -0.88 11.39
CA HIS A 246 47.67 -1.17 10.16
C HIS A 246 48.77 -0.12 9.97
N GLY A 247 50.01 -0.56 9.76
CA GLY A 247 51.14 0.34 9.50
C GLY A 247 51.43 1.34 10.62
N GLY A 248 51.14 1.00 11.89
CA GLY A 248 51.35 1.86 13.05
C GLY A 248 50.22 2.86 13.33
N LEU A 249 49.20 2.95 12.47
CA LEU A 249 48.01 3.78 12.69
C LEU A 249 46.89 2.93 13.29
N VAL A 250 46.34 3.37 14.41
CA VAL A 250 45.16 2.77 15.05
C VAL A 250 43.93 3.56 14.63
N LEU A 251 43.09 2.97 13.80
CA LEU A 251 41.83 3.56 13.34
C LEU A 251 40.69 2.56 13.48
N LYS A 252 39.46 3.05 13.60
CA LYS A 252 38.26 2.20 13.57
C LYS A 252 38.11 1.52 12.21
N GLN A 253 37.50 0.34 12.17
CA GLN A 253 37.22 -0.40 10.95
C GLN A 253 36.47 0.46 9.93
N VAL A 254 35.46 1.21 10.38
CA VAL A 254 34.73 2.13 9.51
C VAL A 254 35.63 3.23 8.95
N GLN A 255 36.57 3.78 9.72
CA GLN A 255 37.51 4.79 9.24
C GLN A 255 38.42 4.24 8.13
N TRP A 256 38.91 3.00 8.26
CA TRP A 256 39.66 2.33 7.20
C TRP A 256 38.85 2.18 5.92
N THR A 257 37.58 1.76 6.02
CA THR A 257 36.70 1.65 4.84
C THR A 257 36.44 3.00 4.19
N LEU A 258 36.21 4.06 4.98
CA LEU A 258 35.97 5.40 4.49
C LEU A 258 37.21 6.04 3.86
N LEU A 259 38.41 5.72 4.39
CA LEU A 259 39.69 6.17 3.83
C LEU A 259 39.91 5.69 2.39
N VAL A 260 39.33 4.54 2.02
CA VAL A 260 39.37 4.03 0.64
C VAL A 260 38.19 4.54 -0.17
N LEU A 261 36.98 4.46 0.37
CA LEU A 261 35.76 4.77 -0.38
C LEU A 261 35.60 6.26 -0.70
N ALA A 262 36.01 7.16 0.19
CA ALA A 262 35.85 8.61 -0.04
C ALA A 262 36.74 9.11 -1.19
N PRO A 263 38.06 8.82 -1.23
CA PRO A 263 38.89 9.14 -2.40
C PRO A 263 38.44 8.42 -3.67
N ALA A 264 37.99 7.17 -3.59
CA ALA A 264 37.48 6.46 -4.77
C ALA A 264 36.24 7.15 -5.37
N ALA A 265 35.28 7.58 -4.54
CA ALA A 265 34.09 8.29 -5.01
C ALA A 265 34.43 9.67 -5.61
N LEU A 266 35.29 10.44 -4.95
CA LEU A 266 35.74 11.75 -5.44
C LEU A 266 36.64 11.64 -6.69
N GLY A 267 37.50 10.63 -6.73
CA GLY A 267 38.35 10.33 -7.88
C GLY A 267 37.52 9.91 -9.09
N LEU A 268 36.50 9.06 -8.90
CA LEU A 268 35.57 8.69 -9.96
C LEU A 268 34.75 9.89 -10.43
N TRP A 269 34.30 10.75 -9.52
CA TRP A 269 33.64 12.02 -9.87
C TRP A 269 34.56 12.92 -10.70
N GLY A 270 35.80 13.13 -10.24
CA GLY A 270 36.79 13.94 -10.95
C GLY A 270 37.09 13.36 -12.33
N TRP A 271 37.35 12.06 -12.42
CA TRP A 271 37.56 11.38 -13.71
C TRP A 271 36.35 11.49 -14.64
N LEU A 272 35.13 11.39 -14.11
CA LEU A 272 33.90 11.60 -14.88
C LEU A 272 33.74 13.03 -15.37
N LEU A 273 34.41 14.03 -14.78
CA LEU A 273 34.40 15.42 -15.25
C LEU A 273 35.53 15.73 -16.25
N HIS A 274 36.63 14.98 -16.20
CA HIS A 274 37.81 15.20 -17.05
C HIS A 274 37.82 14.36 -18.33
N ARG A 275 36.82 13.50 -18.56
CA ARG A 275 36.79 12.62 -19.73
C ARG A 275 36.53 13.42 -21.02
N PRO A 276 37.42 13.39 -22.02
CA PRO A 276 37.36 14.27 -23.21
C PRO A 276 36.12 14.09 -24.13
N LYS A 277 35.23 13.13 -23.85
CA LYS A 277 33.96 12.91 -24.58
C LYS A 277 32.80 13.81 -24.11
N HIS A 278 33.05 14.86 -23.31
CA HIS A 278 32.03 15.76 -22.74
C HIS A 278 31.24 16.62 -23.73
N HIS A 279 31.54 16.57 -25.03
CA HIS A 279 30.70 17.25 -26.02
C HIS A 279 29.32 16.61 -26.21
N ASN A 280 29.14 15.33 -25.84
CA ASN A 280 27.83 14.65 -25.89
C ASN A 280 27.36 14.33 -24.48
N LEU A 281 26.93 15.35 -23.71
CA LEU A 281 26.10 15.12 -22.54
C LEU A 281 24.85 14.36 -23.00
N GLN A 282 24.78 13.07 -22.69
CA GLN A 282 23.60 12.28 -23.03
C GLN A 282 22.40 12.95 -22.35
N PRO A 283 21.36 13.35 -23.10
CA PRO A 283 20.19 13.96 -22.50
C PRO A 283 19.56 12.98 -21.51
N GLU A 284 18.93 13.54 -20.48
CA GLU A 284 18.19 12.75 -19.50
C GLU A 284 17.07 11.96 -20.20
N GLN A 285 17.21 10.64 -20.26
CA GLN A 285 16.18 9.77 -20.83
C GLN A 285 15.07 9.56 -19.81
N LEU A 286 13.85 9.89 -20.21
CA LEU A 286 12.64 9.64 -19.44
C LEU A 286 12.38 8.12 -19.35
N PRO A 287 11.95 7.62 -18.18
CA PRO A 287 11.69 6.20 -18.01
C PRO A 287 10.49 5.76 -18.84
N THR A 288 10.52 4.50 -19.28
CA THR A 288 9.48 3.87 -20.08
C THR A 288 8.38 3.31 -19.18
N GLN A 289 7.11 3.56 -19.53
CA GLN A 289 5.98 3.07 -18.74
C GLN A 289 5.66 1.61 -19.11
N PHE A 290 5.80 0.71 -18.14
CA PHE A 290 5.41 -0.70 -18.28
C PHE A 290 4.39 -1.10 -17.19
N PRO A 291 3.07 -0.92 -17.43
CA PRO A 291 2.05 -1.16 -16.41
C PRO A 291 2.10 -2.56 -15.77
N ALA A 292 2.35 -3.60 -16.58
CA ALA A 292 2.47 -4.97 -16.07
C ALA A 292 3.66 -5.16 -15.11
N ARG A 293 4.81 -4.52 -15.40
CA ARG A 293 5.99 -4.57 -14.53
C ARG A 293 5.74 -3.79 -13.24
N ASN A 294 5.04 -2.67 -13.31
CA ASN A 294 4.66 -1.88 -12.14
C ASN A 294 3.77 -2.72 -11.20
N LEU A 295 2.73 -3.36 -11.74
CA LEU A 295 1.82 -4.20 -10.94
C LEU A 295 2.51 -5.43 -10.35
N LEU A 296 3.39 -6.10 -11.11
CA LEU A 296 4.21 -7.21 -10.60
C LEU A 296 5.13 -6.76 -9.46
N ALA A 297 5.78 -5.60 -9.60
CA ALA A 297 6.63 -5.05 -8.55
C ALA A 297 5.83 -4.70 -7.30
N VAL A 298 4.63 -4.10 -7.45
CA VAL A 298 3.74 -3.81 -6.31
C VAL A 298 3.26 -5.10 -5.64
N ALA A 299 2.87 -6.12 -6.41
CA ALA A 299 2.46 -7.41 -5.86
C ALA A 299 3.60 -8.09 -5.09
N ALA A 300 4.83 -8.05 -5.63
CA ALA A 300 6.01 -8.56 -4.96
C ALA A 300 6.32 -7.79 -3.66
N LEU A 301 6.22 -6.45 -3.68
CA LEU A 301 6.40 -5.62 -2.48
C LEU A 301 5.32 -5.89 -1.43
N LEU A 302 4.07 -6.13 -1.85
CA LEU A 302 2.99 -6.50 -0.92
C LEU A 302 3.24 -7.85 -0.27
N ALA A 303 3.63 -8.87 -1.06
CA ALA A 303 3.98 -10.17 -0.52
C ALA A 303 5.18 -10.08 0.44
N LEU A 304 6.21 -9.32 0.06
CA LEU A 304 7.41 -9.12 0.86
C LEU A 304 7.10 -8.38 2.17
N THR A 305 6.29 -7.32 2.13
CA THR A 305 5.90 -6.56 3.33
C THR A 305 4.89 -7.29 4.20
N ALA A 306 4.06 -8.17 3.64
CA ALA A 306 3.20 -9.07 4.41
C ALA A 306 4.03 -10.10 5.19
N TRP A 307 5.08 -10.65 4.56
CA TRP A 307 5.97 -11.61 5.20
C TRP A 307 6.92 -10.96 6.22
N LEU A 308 7.57 -9.86 5.84
CA LEU A 308 8.54 -9.15 6.69
C LEU A 308 7.90 -8.25 7.75
N GLY A 309 6.65 -7.84 7.54
CA GLY A 309 5.93 -6.89 8.38
C GLY A 309 5.91 -7.29 9.86
N PRO A 310 5.36 -8.47 10.21
CA PRO A 310 5.29 -8.94 11.59
C PRO A 310 6.66 -9.26 12.22
N LEU A 311 7.69 -9.46 11.40
CA LEU A 311 8.98 -9.98 11.84
C LEU A 311 10.03 -8.89 12.04
N SER A 312 10.02 -7.87 11.19
CA SER A 312 11.15 -6.94 11.09
C SER A 312 10.76 -5.47 11.03
N LEU A 313 9.57 -5.13 10.51
CA LEU A 313 9.20 -3.75 10.22
C LEU A 313 8.47 -3.11 11.41
N THR A 314 8.86 -1.88 11.76
CA THR A 314 8.13 -1.11 12.77
C THR A 314 6.83 -0.54 12.19
N LEU A 315 5.87 -0.18 13.03
CA LEU A 315 4.60 0.42 12.58
C LEU A 315 4.82 1.64 11.66
N PRO A 316 5.71 2.61 11.99
CA PRO A 316 6.05 3.71 11.08
C PRO A 316 6.54 3.24 9.70
N GLU A 317 7.42 2.24 9.63
CA GLU A 317 7.98 1.72 8.39
C GLU A 317 6.91 1.05 7.51
N VAL A 318 6.03 0.25 8.13
CA VAL A 318 4.89 -0.39 7.45
C VAL A 318 3.95 0.65 6.87
N VAL A 319 3.62 1.68 7.64
CA VAL A 319 2.74 2.77 7.20
C VAL A 319 3.35 3.45 5.98
N VAL A 320 4.61 3.91 6.06
CA VAL A 320 5.30 4.61 4.96
C VAL A 320 5.27 3.79 3.67
N VAL A 321 5.67 2.52 3.74
CA VAL A 321 5.72 1.66 2.55
C VAL A 321 4.32 1.39 1.99
N LYS A 322 3.33 1.09 2.85
CA LYS A 322 1.96 0.81 2.39
C LYS A 322 1.26 2.04 1.80
N THR A 323 1.49 3.25 2.31
CA THR A 323 0.98 4.48 1.68
C THR A 323 1.53 4.68 0.26
N LEU A 324 2.82 4.39 0.03
CA LEU A 324 3.39 4.46 -1.31
C LEU A 324 2.76 3.44 -2.26
N LEU A 325 2.62 2.18 -1.80
CA LEU A 325 2.01 1.11 -2.60
C LEU A 325 0.55 1.41 -2.94
N LEU A 326 -0.23 1.90 -1.97
CA LEU A 326 -1.62 2.31 -2.20
C LEU A 326 -1.70 3.43 -3.24
N THR A 327 -0.82 4.43 -3.16
CA THR A 327 -0.79 5.54 -4.12
C THR A 327 -0.50 5.05 -5.54
N VAL A 328 0.45 4.11 -5.71
CA VAL A 328 0.73 3.49 -7.02
C VAL A 328 -0.51 2.77 -7.56
N LEU A 329 -1.19 1.99 -6.71
CA LEU A 329 -2.36 1.20 -7.11
C LEU A 329 -3.55 2.08 -7.49
N VAL A 330 -3.78 3.17 -6.76
CA VAL A 330 -4.81 4.16 -7.10
C VAL A 330 -4.51 4.81 -8.45
N LEU A 331 -3.25 5.18 -8.72
CA LEU A 331 -2.86 5.79 -9.98
C LEU A 331 -2.92 4.81 -11.17
N GLU A 332 -2.49 3.57 -11.00
CA GLU A 332 -2.61 2.54 -12.05
C GLU A 332 -4.08 2.16 -12.29
N GLY A 333 -4.86 1.98 -11.22
CA GLY A 333 -6.31 1.75 -11.30
C GLY A 333 -7.02 2.89 -12.02
N GLY A 334 -6.78 4.14 -11.62
CA GLY A 334 -7.36 5.32 -12.25
C GLY A 334 -6.97 5.49 -13.72
N ALA A 335 -5.70 5.26 -14.07
CA ALA A 335 -5.25 5.35 -15.46
C ALA A 335 -5.88 4.25 -16.35
N LEU A 336 -6.05 3.05 -15.80
CA LEU A 336 -6.73 1.96 -16.50
C LEU A 336 -8.23 2.21 -16.63
N LEU A 337 -8.87 2.81 -15.62
CA LEU A 337 -10.28 3.22 -15.65
C LEU A 337 -10.53 4.33 -16.68
N LEU A 338 -9.67 5.33 -16.76
CA LEU A 338 -9.79 6.45 -17.72
C LEU A 338 -9.41 6.04 -19.15
N GLY A 339 -8.44 5.12 -19.31
CA GLY A 339 -8.08 4.54 -20.61
C GLY A 339 -9.06 3.48 -21.13
N ALA A 340 -10.00 3.01 -20.29
CA ALA A 340 -10.98 1.97 -20.63
C ALA A 340 -12.14 2.45 -21.54
N ALA A 341 -12.14 3.70 -21.99
CA ALA A 341 -13.15 4.21 -22.92
C ALA A 341 -13.05 3.58 -24.33
N GLY A 342 -11.93 2.93 -24.69
CA GLY A 342 -11.67 2.42 -26.05
C GLY A 342 -11.71 0.91 -26.20
N SER A 343 -10.82 0.17 -25.54
CA SER A 343 -10.75 -1.29 -25.64
C SER A 343 -9.73 -1.84 -24.64
N ALA A 344 -10.15 -2.42 -23.51
CA ALA A 344 -9.22 -3.24 -22.73
C ALA A 344 -9.94 -4.25 -21.84
N GLN A 345 -9.29 -5.41 -21.69
CA GLN A 345 -9.84 -6.57 -21.03
C GLN A 345 -10.06 -6.33 -19.52
N PRO A 346 -11.26 -6.59 -18.98
CA PRO A 346 -11.63 -6.52 -17.55
C PRO A 346 -10.64 -7.04 -16.53
N PHE A 347 -9.89 -8.10 -16.85
CA PHE A 347 -8.85 -8.63 -15.96
C PHE A 347 -7.78 -7.58 -15.60
N ARG A 348 -7.52 -6.62 -16.51
CA ARG A 348 -6.57 -5.53 -16.28
C ARG A 348 -7.05 -4.52 -15.24
N VAL A 349 -8.36 -4.35 -15.05
CA VAL A 349 -8.94 -3.44 -14.03
C VAL A 349 -9.15 -4.16 -12.70
N ALA A 350 -9.48 -5.46 -12.73
CA ALA A 350 -9.67 -6.27 -11.53
C ALA A 350 -8.36 -6.44 -10.72
N LEU A 351 -7.21 -6.61 -11.39
CA LEU A 351 -5.92 -6.81 -10.72
C LEU A 351 -5.48 -5.62 -9.81
N PRO A 352 -5.41 -4.36 -10.26
CA PRO A 352 -5.03 -3.24 -9.40
C PRO A 352 -6.02 -3.00 -8.26
N LEU A 353 -7.33 -3.21 -8.50
CA LEU A 353 -8.35 -3.12 -7.44
C LEU A 353 -8.18 -4.23 -6.40
N GLY A 354 -7.94 -5.47 -6.84
CA GLY A 354 -7.65 -6.59 -5.95
C GLY A 354 -6.39 -6.34 -5.10
N LEU A 355 -5.30 -5.85 -5.72
CA LEU A 355 -4.08 -5.48 -4.99
C LEU A 355 -4.31 -4.32 -4.02
N ALA A 356 -5.15 -3.33 -4.36
CA ALA A 356 -5.51 -2.24 -3.46
C ALA A 356 -6.29 -2.76 -2.25
N CYS A 357 -7.24 -3.69 -2.45
CA CYS A 357 -7.90 -4.40 -1.37
C CYS A 357 -6.88 -5.17 -0.50
N THR A 358 -5.87 -5.81 -1.08
CA THR A 358 -4.80 -6.47 -0.31
C THR A 358 -4.03 -5.50 0.58
N VAL A 359 -3.69 -4.29 0.09
CA VAL A 359 -3.05 -3.27 0.94
C VAL A 359 -3.95 -2.94 2.13
N LEU A 360 -5.24 -2.72 1.89
CA LEU A 360 -6.21 -2.36 2.91
C LEU A 360 -6.41 -3.47 3.95
N ILE A 361 -6.50 -4.73 3.50
CA ILE A 361 -6.50 -5.93 4.35
C ILE A 361 -5.28 -5.94 5.28
N LEU A 362 -4.09 -5.83 4.69
CA LEU A 362 -2.85 -5.90 5.44
C LEU A 362 -2.65 -4.68 6.36
N SER A 363 -3.34 -3.56 6.11
CA SER A 363 -3.24 -2.31 6.89
C SER A 363 -4.29 -2.20 7.98
N SER A 364 -5.30 -3.06 7.94
CA SER A 364 -6.40 -3.04 8.87
C SER A 364 -5.96 -3.52 10.25
N GLN A 365 -5.89 -2.59 11.20
CA GLN A 365 -5.74 -2.86 12.63
C GLN A 365 -7.01 -2.49 13.41
N ALA A 366 -8.22 -2.56 12.80
CA ALA A 366 -9.38 -2.25 13.62
C ALA A 366 -9.52 -3.27 14.75
N PRO A 367 -9.83 -2.80 15.96
CA PRO A 367 -10.23 -3.68 17.05
C PRO A 367 -11.39 -4.54 16.54
N ALA A 368 -11.32 -5.85 16.75
CA ALA A 368 -12.48 -6.70 16.60
C ALA A 368 -13.58 -6.11 17.49
N ASP A 369 -14.75 -5.80 16.92
CA ASP A 369 -15.92 -5.45 17.71
C ASP A 369 -16.16 -6.61 18.69
N SER A 370 -15.76 -6.44 19.94
CA SER A 370 -15.95 -7.42 21.00
C SER A 370 -17.41 -7.40 21.41
N THR A 371 -18.28 -8.00 20.61
CA THR A 371 -19.65 -8.28 21.01
C THR A 371 -19.65 -9.52 21.92
N THR A 372 -19.09 -9.36 23.12
CA THR A 372 -19.42 -10.21 24.28
C THR A 372 -20.76 -9.72 24.85
N GLY A 373 -21.83 -9.93 24.10
CA GLY A 373 -23.20 -9.78 24.59
C GLY A 373 -23.74 -11.17 24.86
N HIS A 374 -24.00 -11.50 26.13
CA HIS A 374 -24.77 -12.68 26.48
C HIS A 374 -26.24 -12.40 26.16
N GLY A 375 -26.71 -12.88 25.00
CA GLY A 375 -28.12 -12.80 24.60
C GLY A 375 -28.32 -12.98 23.09
N ARG A 376 -29.43 -13.63 22.72
CA ARG A 376 -29.85 -13.90 21.34
C ARG A 376 -30.24 -12.61 20.61
N GLU A 377 -29.34 -12.03 19.83
CA GLU A 377 -29.61 -10.80 19.08
C GLU A 377 -30.20 -11.12 17.68
N LYS A 378 -31.53 -11.07 17.59
CA LYS A 378 -32.27 -11.20 16.32
C LYS A 378 -32.77 -9.84 15.87
N TYR A 379 -32.57 -9.52 14.59
CA TYR A 379 -33.01 -8.24 14.04
C TYR A 379 -33.58 -8.37 12.64
N THR A 380 -34.46 -7.43 12.30
CA THR A 380 -35.05 -7.33 10.96
C THR A 380 -34.42 -6.15 10.24
N THR A 381 -34.10 -6.33 8.97
CA THR A 381 -33.59 -5.29 8.09
C THR A 381 -34.56 -5.09 6.93
N LEU A 382 -34.89 -3.83 6.66
CA LEU A 382 -35.55 -3.41 5.44
C LEU A 382 -34.55 -2.60 4.64
N SER A 383 -34.39 -2.92 3.36
CA SER A 383 -33.50 -2.14 2.50
C SER A 383 -34.09 -1.92 1.12
N GLY A 384 -33.81 -0.75 0.57
CA GLY A 384 -34.15 -0.38 -0.79
C GLY A 384 -32.88 -0.15 -1.59
N SER A 385 -32.85 -0.62 -2.84
CA SER A 385 -31.76 -0.32 -3.77
C SER A 385 -32.28 0.27 -5.06
N LEU A 386 -31.45 1.10 -5.68
CA LEU A 386 -31.63 1.60 -7.04
C LEU A 386 -30.38 1.29 -7.84
N SER A 387 -30.56 0.87 -9.09
CA SER A 387 -29.46 0.64 -10.00
C SER A 387 -29.79 1.09 -11.40
N LEU A 388 -28.76 1.64 -12.03
CA LEU A 388 -28.76 2.06 -13.41
C LEU A 388 -27.60 1.35 -14.10
N GLY A 389 -27.83 0.86 -15.30
CA GLY A 389 -26.77 0.21 -16.03
C GLY A 389 -27.06 0.07 -17.51
N ASN A 390 -26.01 -0.33 -18.22
CA ASN A 390 -26.09 -0.70 -19.61
C ASN A 390 -25.26 -1.96 -19.86
N PHE A 391 -25.68 -2.76 -20.82
CA PHE A 391 -24.86 -3.84 -21.34
C PHE A 391 -25.15 -4.11 -22.81
N ARG A 392 -24.25 -4.83 -23.48
CA ARG A 392 -24.49 -5.35 -24.83
C ARG A 392 -24.51 -6.86 -24.83
N ARG A 393 -25.35 -7.44 -25.67
CA ARG A 393 -25.39 -8.88 -25.94
C ARG A 393 -25.79 -9.13 -27.38
N GLU A 394 -25.45 -10.31 -27.85
CA GLU A 394 -26.01 -10.89 -29.07
C GLU A 394 -27.20 -11.79 -28.71
N GLN A 395 -28.26 -11.71 -29.51
CA GLN A 395 -29.50 -12.43 -29.29
C GLN A 395 -29.90 -13.22 -30.52
N ASN A 396 -30.53 -14.37 -30.32
CA ASN A 396 -31.16 -15.15 -31.38
C ASN A 396 -32.68 -15.02 -31.29
N LEU A 397 -33.30 -14.31 -32.24
CA LEU A 397 -34.74 -14.05 -32.25
C LEU A 397 -35.58 -15.19 -32.87
N GLY A 398 -34.97 -16.34 -33.16
CA GLY A 398 -35.64 -17.51 -33.70
C GLY A 398 -35.63 -17.54 -35.23
N GLY A 399 -35.53 -18.76 -35.76
CA GLY A 399 -35.52 -19.05 -37.19
C GLY A 399 -36.61 -20.03 -37.57
N GLY A 400 -37.09 -19.92 -38.81
CA GLY A 400 -37.98 -20.91 -39.41
C GLY A 400 -37.35 -22.32 -39.46
N CYS A 401 -38.04 -23.25 -40.12
CA CYS A 401 -37.75 -24.70 -40.12
C CYS A 401 -36.31 -25.13 -40.50
N ASN A 402 -35.42 -24.21 -40.93
CA ASN A 402 -34.02 -24.47 -41.28
C ASN A 402 -32.98 -24.20 -40.16
N GLY A 403 -33.40 -23.90 -38.93
CA GLY A 403 -32.57 -24.16 -37.73
C GLY A 403 -31.34 -23.28 -37.47
N SER A 404 -31.08 -22.22 -38.24
CA SER A 404 -30.09 -21.19 -37.85
C SER A 404 -30.60 -19.79 -38.15
N SER A 405 -30.58 -18.93 -37.14
CA SER A 405 -30.86 -17.49 -37.28
C SER A 405 -29.64 -16.69 -36.86
N PRO A 406 -29.36 -15.58 -37.55
CA PRO A 406 -28.21 -14.75 -37.25
C PRO A 406 -28.34 -14.17 -35.83
N LEU A 407 -27.23 -14.18 -35.10
CA LEU A 407 -27.10 -13.47 -33.83
C LEU A 407 -27.13 -11.97 -34.09
N LEU A 408 -28.07 -11.27 -33.49
CA LEU A 408 -28.25 -9.82 -33.62
C LEU A 408 -27.76 -9.12 -32.36
N ALA A 409 -26.93 -8.08 -32.54
CA ALA A 409 -26.38 -7.31 -31.42
C ALA A 409 -27.40 -6.29 -30.89
N TYR A 410 -27.71 -6.39 -29.60
CA TYR A 410 -28.58 -5.47 -28.87
C TYR A 410 -27.83 -4.75 -27.76
N ARG A 411 -28.15 -3.48 -27.58
CA ARG A 411 -27.78 -2.67 -26.43
C ARG A 411 -28.97 -2.55 -25.49
N HIS A 412 -28.73 -2.91 -24.24
CA HIS A 412 -29.67 -2.84 -23.13
C HIS A 412 -29.34 -1.65 -22.25
N ARG A 413 -30.36 -0.87 -21.89
CA ARG A 413 -30.28 0.20 -20.90
C ARG A 413 -31.39 -0.03 -19.89
N TYR A 414 -31.00 -0.21 -18.63
CA TYR A 414 -31.94 -0.61 -17.60
C TYR A 414 -31.86 0.29 -16.38
N ALA A 415 -33.03 0.41 -15.74
CA ALA A 415 -33.19 1.03 -14.43
C ALA A 415 -33.99 0.06 -13.56
N THR A 416 -33.43 -0.33 -12.41
CA THR A 416 -34.04 -1.30 -11.51
C THR A 416 -34.07 -0.80 -10.08
N GLY A 417 -35.17 -1.06 -9.40
CA GLY A 417 -35.31 -0.92 -7.95
C GLY A 417 -35.43 -2.29 -7.29
N THR A 418 -34.91 -2.42 -6.08
CA THR A 418 -35.15 -3.59 -5.24
C THR A 418 -35.61 -3.20 -3.85
N LEU A 419 -36.50 -3.99 -3.28
CA LEU A 419 -36.89 -3.94 -1.88
C LEU A 419 -36.59 -5.28 -1.25
N ASP A 420 -35.84 -5.27 -0.16
CA ASP A 420 -35.30 -6.46 0.48
C ASP A 420 -35.68 -6.43 1.96
N LEU A 421 -36.44 -7.43 2.39
CA LEU A 421 -36.81 -7.65 3.78
C LEU A 421 -36.11 -8.91 4.25
N ALA A 422 -35.24 -8.78 5.25
CA ALA A 422 -34.47 -9.90 5.77
C ALA A 422 -34.45 -9.92 7.29
N VAL A 423 -34.48 -11.12 7.86
CA VAL A 423 -34.34 -11.37 9.28
C VAL A 423 -33.01 -12.06 9.50
N THR A 424 -32.17 -11.48 10.34
CA THR A 424 -30.84 -11.99 10.65
C THR A 424 -30.76 -12.39 12.12
N GLU A 425 -30.30 -13.60 12.34
CA GLU A 425 -30.00 -14.17 13.66
C GLU A 425 -28.48 -14.27 13.82
N LEU A 426 -27.94 -13.59 14.83
CA LEU A 426 -26.51 -13.62 15.13
C LEU A 426 -26.12 -14.90 15.90
N PRO A 427 -24.86 -15.35 15.79
CA PRO A 427 -24.35 -16.45 16.59
C PRO A 427 -24.38 -16.10 18.09
N GLY A 428 -24.80 -17.04 18.94
CA GLY A 428 -25.02 -16.84 20.36
C GLY A 428 -25.43 -18.12 21.08
N VAL A 429 -25.74 -18.01 22.38
CA VAL A 429 -26.25 -19.12 23.20
C VAL A 429 -27.72 -18.85 23.49
N ASP A 430 -28.58 -19.85 23.29
CA ASP A 430 -30.01 -19.76 23.58
C ASP A 430 -30.27 -19.74 25.09
N GLU A 431 -31.46 -19.31 25.51
CA GLU A 431 -31.87 -19.37 26.94
C GLU A 431 -31.93 -20.83 27.45
N ASP A 432 -32.15 -21.79 26.55
CA ASP A 432 -32.15 -23.24 26.81
C ASP A 432 -30.73 -23.87 26.81
N GLY A 433 -29.68 -23.08 26.55
CA GLY A 433 -28.28 -23.53 26.55
C GLY A 433 -27.73 -24.03 25.21
N ASP A 434 -28.53 -24.02 24.14
CA ASP A 434 -28.10 -24.43 22.80
C ASP A 434 -27.19 -23.37 22.13
N MET A 435 -26.04 -23.80 21.59
CA MET A 435 -25.03 -22.90 21.01
C MET A 435 -25.16 -22.79 19.48
N HIS A 436 -25.55 -21.61 18.99
CA HIS A 436 -25.60 -21.29 17.56
C HIS A 436 -24.27 -20.70 17.08
N LYS A 437 -23.56 -21.43 16.22
CA LYS A 437 -22.22 -21.05 15.71
C LYS A 437 -22.24 -20.26 14.38
N ALA A 438 -23.41 -20.01 13.79
CA ALA A 438 -23.53 -19.39 12.47
C ALA A 438 -24.55 -18.24 12.49
N GLU A 439 -24.21 -17.14 11.84
CA GLU A 439 -25.15 -16.07 11.50
C GLU A 439 -26.08 -16.59 10.40
N THR A 440 -27.40 -16.52 10.62
CA THR A 440 -28.39 -17.01 9.66
C THR A 440 -29.28 -15.86 9.23
N THR A 441 -29.32 -15.59 7.93
CA THR A 441 -30.18 -14.57 7.33
C THR A 441 -31.18 -15.23 6.40
N ILE A 442 -32.47 -14.96 6.64
CA ILE A 442 -33.57 -15.41 5.79
C ILE A 442 -34.27 -14.15 5.28
N GLY A 443 -34.44 -14.03 3.98
CA GLY A 443 -35.03 -12.84 3.39
C GLY A 443 -35.79 -13.10 2.12
N VAL A 444 -36.57 -12.10 1.73
CA VAL A 444 -37.28 -12.07 0.46
C VAL A 444 -36.98 -10.73 -0.21
N ARG A 445 -36.52 -10.81 -1.45
CA ARG A 445 -36.24 -9.65 -2.28
C ARG A 445 -37.26 -9.53 -3.39
N VAL A 446 -37.82 -8.34 -3.54
CA VAL A 446 -38.68 -7.95 -4.65
C VAL A 446 -37.89 -7.05 -5.57
N HIS A 447 -37.92 -7.35 -6.85
CA HIS A 447 -37.23 -6.62 -7.90
C HIS A 447 -38.26 -6.03 -8.86
N THR A 448 -38.05 -4.78 -9.25
CA THR A 448 -38.82 -4.11 -10.29
C THR A 448 -37.91 -3.28 -11.17
N GLY A 449 -38.28 -3.05 -12.42
CA GLY A 449 -37.52 -2.16 -13.29
C GLY A 449 -37.99 -2.17 -14.72
N ALA A 450 -37.24 -1.48 -15.57
CA ALA A 450 -37.43 -1.49 -17.00
C ALA A 450 -36.09 -1.70 -17.71
N ASP A 451 -36.13 -2.45 -18.80
CA ASP A 451 -35.01 -2.67 -19.71
C ASP A 451 -35.42 -2.23 -21.12
N GLN A 452 -34.69 -1.26 -21.66
CA GLN A 452 -34.85 -0.77 -23.02
C GLN A 452 -33.83 -1.44 -23.93
N GLN A 453 -34.32 -2.14 -24.94
CA GLN A 453 -33.52 -2.89 -25.90
C GLN A 453 -33.47 -2.13 -27.22
N THR A 454 -32.26 -1.87 -27.69
CA THR A 454 -31.99 -1.13 -28.92
C THR A 454 -31.07 -1.97 -29.82
N PRO A 455 -31.46 -2.32 -31.06
CA PRO A 455 -30.58 -3.02 -31.98
C PRO A 455 -29.38 -2.13 -32.38
N THR A 456 -28.22 -2.74 -32.58
CA THR A 456 -26.94 -2.03 -32.84
C THR A 456 -26.24 -2.39 -34.15
N GLY A 457 -26.80 -3.28 -34.97
CA GLY A 457 -26.25 -3.70 -36.28
C GLY A 457 -26.95 -3.07 -37.48
N ASP A 458 -26.37 -3.24 -38.68
CA ASP A 458 -26.94 -2.73 -39.94
C ASP A 458 -28.32 -3.32 -40.24
N PRO A 459 -29.29 -2.50 -40.70
CA PRO A 459 -30.66 -2.93 -40.89
C PRO A 459 -30.77 -3.98 -42.00
N GLN A 460 -31.10 -5.22 -41.63
CA GLN A 460 -31.55 -6.24 -42.57
C GLN A 460 -33.05 -6.02 -42.85
N PRO A 461 -33.49 -5.97 -44.13
CA PRO A 461 -34.83 -5.50 -44.53
C PRO A 461 -36.02 -6.35 -44.05
N TYR A 462 -35.79 -7.49 -43.37
CA TYR A 462 -36.85 -8.44 -42.98
C TYR A 462 -36.82 -8.87 -41.50
N THR A 463 -36.06 -8.22 -40.63
CA THR A 463 -35.81 -8.72 -39.26
C THR A 463 -35.84 -7.66 -38.14
N TYR A 464 -36.45 -6.50 -38.39
CA TYR A 464 -36.49 -5.43 -37.37
C TYR A 464 -37.68 -5.60 -36.42
N ASP A 465 -37.41 -6.04 -35.20
CA ASP A 465 -38.28 -5.78 -34.06
C ASP A 465 -37.87 -4.39 -33.51
N ALA A 466 -38.83 -3.48 -33.36
CA ALA A 466 -38.60 -2.10 -32.93
C ALA A 466 -37.97 -2.01 -31.53
N ASP A 467 -37.52 -0.81 -31.13
CA ASP A 467 -37.10 -0.53 -29.75
C ASP A 467 -38.10 -1.13 -28.75
N ARG A 468 -37.63 -2.09 -27.94
CA ARG A 468 -38.48 -2.87 -27.05
C ARG A 468 -38.24 -2.46 -25.61
N LEU A 469 -39.28 -1.92 -24.97
CA LEU A 469 -39.28 -1.67 -23.54
C LEU A 469 -39.88 -2.88 -22.82
N SER A 470 -39.08 -3.55 -21.99
CA SER A 470 -39.51 -4.69 -21.18
C SER A 470 -39.61 -4.29 -19.72
N PHE A 471 -40.78 -4.50 -19.11
CA PHE A 471 -40.92 -4.37 -17.67
C PHE A 471 -40.37 -5.61 -16.98
N LEU A 472 -39.56 -5.39 -15.96
CA LEU A 472 -38.89 -6.43 -15.16
C LEU A 472 -39.58 -6.50 -13.80
N ILE A 473 -39.95 -7.71 -13.41
CA ILE A 473 -40.46 -8.01 -12.08
C ILE A 473 -39.92 -9.36 -11.64
N GLY A 474 -39.49 -9.46 -10.39
CA GLY A 474 -38.95 -10.70 -9.85
C GLY A 474 -39.10 -10.79 -8.34
N LEU A 475 -39.30 -12.01 -7.87
CA LEU A 475 -39.29 -12.37 -6.46
C LEU A 475 -38.12 -13.32 -6.22
N ASN A 476 -37.37 -13.09 -5.14
CA ASN A 476 -36.22 -13.90 -4.78
C ASN A 476 -36.19 -14.15 -3.27
N PRO A 477 -36.88 -15.20 -2.77
CA PRO A 477 -36.61 -15.75 -1.46
C PRO A 477 -35.19 -16.33 -1.39
N TYR A 478 -34.46 -16.01 -0.32
CA TYR A 478 -33.10 -16.50 -0.12
C TYR A 478 -32.80 -16.79 1.35
N VAL A 479 -31.83 -17.69 1.54
CA VAL A 479 -31.25 -18.04 2.83
C VAL A 479 -29.74 -17.93 2.72
N GLN A 480 -29.12 -17.30 3.71
CA GLN A 480 -27.69 -17.12 3.81
C GLN A 480 -27.22 -17.57 5.20
N LEU A 481 -26.22 -18.44 5.22
CA LEU A 481 -25.61 -18.99 6.42
C LEU A 481 -24.14 -18.59 6.45
N ASP A 482 -23.75 -17.80 7.45
CA ASP A 482 -22.41 -17.26 7.59
C ASP A 482 -21.76 -17.76 8.88
N ARG A 483 -20.75 -18.61 8.75
CA ARG A 483 -19.82 -18.97 9.83
C ARG A 483 -18.58 -18.08 9.76
N LYS A 484 -17.73 -18.13 10.78
CA LYS A 484 -16.46 -17.37 10.81
C LYS A 484 -15.67 -17.52 9.51
N TRP A 485 -15.44 -18.75 9.04
CA TRP A 485 -14.61 -19.05 7.87
C TRP A 485 -15.35 -19.38 6.57
N LEU A 486 -16.62 -19.79 6.65
CA LEU A 486 -17.39 -20.23 5.47
C LEU A 486 -18.77 -19.58 5.50
N GLY A 487 -19.12 -18.90 4.41
CA GLY A 487 -20.46 -18.39 4.15
C GLY A 487 -21.06 -19.07 2.92
N MET A 488 -22.33 -19.39 2.99
CA MET A 488 -23.09 -20.00 1.90
C MET A 488 -24.45 -19.34 1.79
N GLY A 489 -24.84 -18.94 0.58
CA GLY A 489 -26.15 -18.40 0.28
C GLY A 489 -26.79 -19.14 -0.88
N ILE A 490 -28.08 -19.40 -0.76
CA ILE A 490 -28.91 -19.94 -1.83
C ILE A 490 -30.18 -19.10 -1.92
N GLY A 491 -30.56 -18.74 -3.14
CA GLY A 491 -31.78 -18.00 -3.42
C GLY A 491 -32.47 -18.57 -4.64
N PHE A 492 -33.77 -18.39 -4.72
CA PHE A 492 -34.57 -18.92 -5.80
C PHE A 492 -35.38 -17.80 -6.41
N MET A 493 -35.24 -17.61 -7.72
CA MET A 493 -35.79 -16.46 -8.40
C MET A 493 -36.98 -16.89 -9.25
N VAL A 494 -38.06 -16.13 -9.16
CA VAL A 494 -39.26 -16.30 -9.99
C VAL A 494 -39.67 -14.96 -10.58
N GLY A 495 -39.94 -14.90 -11.87
CA GLY A 495 -40.44 -13.69 -12.53
C GLY A 495 -39.86 -13.51 -13.93
N ASN A 496 -39.90 -12.28 -14.46
CA ASN A 496 -39.29 -11.95 -15.74
C ASN A 496 -37.82 -11.56 -15.54
N LEU A 497 -36.97 -12.57 -15.34
CA LEU A 497 -35.57 -12.45 -14.88
C LEU A 497 -34.57 -12.16 -16.02
N GLY A 498 -35.04 -11.53 -17.10
CA GLY A 498 -34.29 -11.38 -18.34
C GLY A 498 -34.31 -12.64 -19.21
N TYR A 499 -33.54 -12.63 -20.29
CA TYR A 499 -33.58 -13.69 -21.31
C TYR A 499 -32.45 -14.72 -21.13
N HIS A 500 -32.72 -15.98 -21.45
CA HIS A 500 -31.73 -17.06 -21.54
C HIS A 500 -31.72 -17.68 -22.94
N ARG A 501 -30.54 -18.20 -23.31
CA ARG A 501 -30.32 -18.93 -24.56
C ARG A 501 -31.04 -20.29 -24.52
N LEU A 502 -31.96 -20.50 -25.45
CA LEU A 502 -32.49 -21.84 -25.78
C LEU A 502 -32.07 -22.20 -27.20
N TYR A 503 -32.01 -23.50 -27.49
CA TYR A 503 -31.65 -24.05 -28.80
C TYR A 503 -32.52 -23.54 -29.98
N TYR A 504 -33.67 -22.91 -29.69
CA TYR A 504 -34.64 -22.40 -30.68
C TYR A 504 -34.97 -20.90 -30.51
N GLY A 505 -34.10 -20.12 -29.86
CA GLY A 505 -34.25 -18.66 -29.69
C GLY A 505 -34.32 -18.23 -28.22
N ASP A 506 -33.99 -16.96 -27.95
CA ASP A 506 -33.92 -16.44 -26.58
C ASP A 506 -35.31 -16.24 -25.99
N LYS A 507 -35.61 -16.90 -24.86
CA LYS A 507 -36.86 -16.68 -24.10
C LYS A 507 -36.57 -16.08 -22.74
N GLN A 508 -37.54 -15.31 -22.24
CA GLN A 508 -37.51 -14.83 -20.85
C GLN A 508 -37.55 -16.02 -19.90
N SER A 509 -36.59 -16.09 -18.98
CA SER A 509 -36.58 -17.14 -17.96
C SER A 509 -37.56 -16.78 -16.86
N LEU A 510 -38.42 -17.73 -16.54
CA LEU A 510 -39.40 -17.61 -15.45
C LEU A 510 -38.82 -18.03 -14.10
N LEU A 511 -37.70 -18.75 -14.10
CA LEU A 511 -37.13 -19.44 -12.94
C LEU A 511 -35.61 -19.43 -13.00
N ASP A 512 -34.95 -19.13 -11.89
CA ASP A 512 -33.49 -19.14 -11.82
C ASP A 512 -32.95 -19.36 -10.40
N LEU A 513 -31.67 -19.74 -10.30
CA LEU A 513 -31.01 -19.99 -9.01
C LEU A 513 -29.98 -18.89 -8.71
N GLN A 514 -29.97 -18.42 -7.47
CA GLN A 514 -28.88 -17.63 -6.90
C GLN A 514 -28.02 -18.50 -6.00
N THR A 515 -26.70 -18.42 -6.15
CA THR A 515 -25.79 -18.98 -5.15
C THR A 515 -24.70 -17.99 -4.78
N SER A 516 -24.26 -18.03 -3.53
CA SER A 516 -23.17 -17.21 -3.01
C SER A 516 -22.28 -18.08 -2.14
N LEU A 517 -20.98 -17.98 -2.33
CA LEU A 517 -19.98 -18.67 -1.52
C LEU A 517 -18.97 -17.65 -1.01
N ARG A 518 -18.72 -17.68 0.29
CA ARG A 518 -17.67 -16.90 0.95
C ARG A 518 -16.69 -17.82 1.64
N PHE A 519 -15.39 -17.58 1.45
CA PHE A 519 -14.33 -18.30 2.14
C PHE A 519 -13.38 -17.31 2.81
N GLY A 520 -13.13 -17.45 4.11
CA GLY A 520 -12.30 -16.55 4.92
C GLY A 520 -13.10 -15.71 5.91
N ASP A 521 -12.39 -15.05 6.83
CA ASP A 521 -13.00 -14.23 7.90
C ASP A 521 -13.53 -12.89 7.34
N ARG A 522 -14.82 -12.61 7.55
CA ARG A 522 -15.48 -11.39 7.04
C ARG A 522 -14.86 -10.12 7.61
N GLN A 523 -14.32 -10.18 8.83
CA GLN A 523 -13.72 -9.03 9.49
C GLN A 523 -12.35 -8.72 8.88
N VAL A 524 -11.56 -9.74 8.52
CA VAL A 524 -10.18 -9.54 8.06
C VAL A 524 -10.07 -9.61 6.54
N ALA A 525 -10.33 -10.77 5.96
CA ALA A 525 -10.16 -11.04 4.55
C ALA A 525 -10.97 -12.27 4.13
N TYR A 526 -11.67 -12.16 3.01
CA TYR A 526 -12.46 -13.24 2.45
C TYR A 526 -12.51 -13.20 0.93
N ALA A 527 -12.61 -14.37 0.30
CA ALA A 527 -12.91 -14.51 -1.11
C ALA A 527 -14.41 -14.75 -1.29
N ILE A 528 -14.96 -14.24 -2.40
CA ILE A 528 -16.34 -14.48 -2.81
C ILE A 528 -16.42 -15.12 -4.20
N ALA A 529 -17.40 -16.00 -4.36
CA ALA A 529 -17.84 -16.54 -5.63
C ALA A 529 -19.37 -16.52 -5.65
N ASP A 530 -19.96 -15.66 -6.47
CA ASP A 530 -21.41 -15.53 -6.61
C ASP A 530 -21.85 -15.96 -8.00
N TYR A 531 -22.97 -16.67 -8.04
CA TYR A 531 -23.71 -17.00 -9.25
C TYR A 531 -25.04 -16.25 -9.23
N ASN A 532 -25.32 -15.50 -10.30
CA ASN A 532 -26.52 -14.67 -10.45
C ASN A 532 -26.70 -13.68 -9.29
N TYR A 533 -25.67 -12.91 -8.99
CA TYR A 533 -25.79 -11.85 -8.00
C TYR A 533 -26.80 -10.78 -8.44
N LEU A 534 -27.82 -10.54 -7.61
CA LEU A 534 -28.92 -9.60 -7.86
C LEU A 534 -29.01 -8.44 -6.86
N GLY A 535 -27.95 -8.17 -6.09
CA GLY A 535 -28.01 -7.23 -4.97
C GLY A 535 -28.52 -5.82 -5.29
N TYR A 536 -28.48 -5.43 -6.57
CA TYR A 536 -28.90 -4.11 -7.04
C TYR A 536 -29.93 -4.15 -8.18
N GLY A 537 -30.42 -5.33 -8.61
CA GLY A 537 -31.43 -5.45 -9.67
C GLY A 537 -31.37 -6.76 -10.48
N THR A 538 -32.46 -7.06 -11.20
CA THR A 538 -32.63 -8.29 -12.02
C THR A 538 -32.29 -8.13 -13.50
N ALA A 539 -32.05 -6.91 -13.98
CA ALA A 539 -31.86 -6.65 -15.41
C ALA A 539 -30.59 -7.28 -16.00
N ASN A 540 -29.54 -7.42 -15.19
CA ASN A 540 -28.29 -8.06 -15.60
C ASN A 540 -27.72 -8.88 -14.44
N PRO A 541 -28.16 -10.15 -14.25
CA PRO A 541 -27.57 -11.03 -13.26
C PRO A 541 -26.09 -11.26 -13.56
N GLN A 542 -25.24 -11.26 -12.52
CA GLN A 542 -23.78 -11.34 -12.69
C GLN A 542 -23.17 -12.51 -11.95
N HIS A 543 -22.16 -13.13 -12.56
CA HIS A 543 -21.22 -14.02 -11.87
C HIS A 543 -20.08 -13.18 -11.31
N ARG A 544 -19.81 -13.24 -10.01
CA ARG A 544 -18.78 -12.42 -9.36
C ARG A 544 -17.73 -13.29 -8.73
N PHE A 545 -16.46 -12.93 -8.92
CA PHE A 545 -15.32 -13.52 -8.23
C PHE A 545 -14.46 -12.40 -7.71
N GLY A 546 -14.18 -12.38 -6.41
CA GLY A 546 -13.49 -11.26 -5.80
C GLY A 546 -12.94 -11.54 -4.42
N VAL A 547 -12.26 -10.53 -3.88
CA VAL A 547 -11.71 -10.54 -2.52
C VAL A 547 -12.24 -9.31 -1.79
N GLY A 548 -12.62 -9.51 -0.53
CA GLY A 548 -13.14 -8.47 0.34
C GLY A 548 -12.49 -8.43 1.71
N THR A 549 -12.75 -7.34 2.42
CA THR A 549 -12.26 -7.07 3.77
C THR A 549 -13.29 -6.30 4.60
N GLY A 550 -13.38 -6.62 5.88
CA GLY A 550 -14.18 -5.90 6.87
C GLY A 550 -13.38 -4.84 7.64
N PHE A 551 -12.12 -4.61 7.26
CA PHE A 551 -11.20 -3.76 7.99
C PHE A 551 -11.14 -4.07 9.49
N GLY A 552 -11.06 -5.34 9.89
CA GLY A 552 -10.93 -5.78 11.28
C GLY A 552 -12.23 -5.73 12.08
N GLY A 553 -13.33 -5.28 11.48
CA GLY A 553 -14.64 -5.19 12.12
C GLY A 553 -15.77 -5.60 11.21
N THR A 554 -17.00 -5.33 11.65
CA THR A 554 -18.21 -5.64 10.86
C THR A 554 -18.89 -4.37 10.34
N ARG A 555 -18.40 -3.19 10.71
CA ARG A 555 -18.99 -1.89 10.38
C ARG A 555 -18.81 -1.49 8.92
N TRP A 556 -17.63 -1.71 8.37
CA TRP A 556 -17.26 -1.33 7.01
C TRP A 556 -16.80 -2.57 6.24
N GLN A 557 -17.21 -2.70 5.00
CA GLN A 557 -16.81 -3.78 4.11
C GLN A 557 -16.48 -3.24 2.74
N LEU A 558 -15.39 -3.73 2.16
CA LEU A 558 -15.01 -3.42 0.79
C LEU A 558 -14.73 -4.73 0.07
N VAL A 559 -15.31 -4.89 -1.12
CA VAL A 559 -15.13 -6.07 -1.98
C VAL A 559 -14.80 -5.60 -3.39
N GLY A 560 -13.78 -6.19 -4.00
CA GLY A 560 -13.41 -5.89 -5.38
C GLY A 560 -13.05 -7.16 -6.15
N GLY A 561 -13.30 -7.16 -7.45
CA GLY A 561 -13.01 -8.34 -8.26
C GLY A 561 -13.46 -8.23 -9.72
N ALA A 562 -13.73 -9.38 -10.32
CA ALA A 562 -14.26 -9.51 -11.67
C ALA A 562 -15.72 -9.98 -11.64
N ALA A 563 -16.54 -9.34 -12.46
CA ALA A 563 -17.94 -9.70 -12.68
C ALA A 563 -18.16 -10.01 -14.16
N SER A 564 -18.90 -11.06 -14.49
CA SER A 564 -19.35 -11.34 -15.86
C SER A 564 -20.87 -11.29 -15.88
N ALA A 565 -21.43 -10.74 -16.96
CA ALA A 565 -22.85 -10.92 -17.22
C ALA A 565 -23.18 -12.42 -17.41
N LYS A 566 -24.40 -12.81 -17.04
CA LYS A 566 -24.87 -14.20 -17.13
C LYS A 566 -25.16 -14.62 -18.57
N THR A 567 -24.47 -15.66 -19.05
CA THR A 567 -24.84 -16.49 -20.23
C THR A 567 -25.20 -15.76 -21.53
N TYR A 568 -24.72 -14.54 -21.74
CA TYR A 568 -24.93 -13.78 -22.98
C TYR A 568 -23.79 -14.02 -23.97
N ASP A 569 -24.14 -14.26 -25.23
CA ASP A 569 -23.18 -14.18 -26.32
C ASP A 569 -22.77 -12.70 -26.49
N VAL A 570 -21.47 -12.46 -26.63
CA VAL A 570 -20.91 -11.13 -26.88
C VAL A 570 -20.22 -11.17 -28.23
N SER A 571 -20.24 -10.04 -28.95
CA SER A 571 -19.74 -10.02 -30.31
C SER A 571 -18.29 -10.45 -30.38
N SER A 572 -17.92 -11.09 -31.50
CA SER A 572 -16.55 -11.54 -31.75
C SER A 572 -15.53 -10.44 -31.44
N GLY A 573 -14.57 -10.74 -30.55
CA GLY A 573 -13.54 -9.80 -30.08
C GLY A 573 -13.88 -9.01 -28.81
N GLN A 574 -15.11 -9.05 -28.29
CA GLN A 574 -15.48 -8.44 -27.01
C GLN A 574 -15.20 -9.37 -25.81
N ASN A 575 -14.86 -8.78 -24.66
CA ASN A 575 -14.69 -9.52 -23.41
C ASN A 575 -15.97 -9.44 -22.57
N ARG A 576 -16.40 -10.58 -22.02
CA ARG A 576 -17.60 -10.73 -21.17
C ARG A 576 -17.41 -10.29 -19.72
N TRP A 577 -16.17 -10.21 -19.26
CA TRP A 577 -15.87 -9.82 -17.88
C TRP A 577 -15.87 -8.29 -17.73
N SER A 578 -15.98 -7.83 -16.50
CA SER A 578 -15.93 -6.44 -16.05
C SER A 578 -15.24 -6.41 -14.69
N GLY A 579 -14.58 -5.31 -14.33
CA GLY A 579 -14.17 -5.10 -12.95
C GLY A 579 -15.39 -4.69 -12.12
N PHE A 580 -15.45 -5.06 -10.84
CA PHE A 580 -16.43 -4.49 -9.93
C PHE A 580 -15.81 -4.05 -8.61
N LEU A 581 -16.47 -3.10 -7.97
CA LEU A 581 -16.18 -2.64 -6.62
C LEU A 581 -17.50 -2.47 -5.86
N GLU A 582 -17.56 -3.06 -4.67
CA GLU A 582 -18.67 -2.93 -3.74
C GLU A 582 -18.14 -2.39 -2.41
N ALA A 583 -18.71 -1.29 -1.92
CA ALA A 583 -18.40 -0.77 -0.59
C ALA A 583 -19.70 -0.73 0.22
N GLN A 584 -19.66 -1.28 1.42
CA GLN A 584 -20.78 -1.33 2.37
C GLN A 584 -20.34 -0.74 3.70
N GLY A 585 -21.23 0.01 4.35
CA GLY A 585 -20.93 0.68 5.61
C GLY A 585 -22.15 0.86 6.50
N ARG A 586 -21.96 0.72 7.81
CA ARG A 586 -22.91 1.11 8.86
C ARG A 586 -22.53 2.47 9.43
N PHE A 587 -23.34 3.48 9.14
CA PHE A 587 -23.12 4.84 9.65
C PHE A 587 -23.53 4.95 11.10
N THR A 588 -24.70 4.38 11.43
CA THR A 588 -25.24 4.23 12.79
C THR A 588 -25.61 2.77 13.04
N PRO A 589 -25.95 2.35 14.28
CA PRO A 589 -26.41 0.98 14.54
C PRO A 589 -27.62 0.55 13.71
N GLN A 590 -28.41 1.52 13.24
CA GLN A 590 -29.65 1.31 12.51
C GLN A 590 -29.48 1.50 10.99
N TRP A 591 -28.66 2.45 10.54
CA TRP A 591 -28.53 2.79 9.13
C TRP A 591 -27.29 2.18 8.49
N GLN A 592 -27.51 1.48 7.38
CA GLN A 592 -26.47 0.98 6.50
C GLN A 592 -26.65 1.50 5.08
N ALA A 593 -25.56 1.71 4.35
CA ALA A 593 -25.59 1.87 2.91
C ALA A 593 -24.56 0.98 2.24
N SER A 594 -24.81 0.67 0.98
CA SER A 594 -23.81 0.11 0.10
C SER A 594 -23.88 0.74 -1.28
N THR A 595 -22.73 0.81 -1.93
CA THR A 595 -22.57 1.24 -3.31
C THR A 595 -21.88 0.15 -4.10
N PHE A 596 -22.31 -0.02 -5.34
CA PHE A 596 -21.79 -1.02 -6.25
C PHE A 596 -21.52 -0.41 -7.61
N LEU A 597 -20.35 -0.72 -8.14
CA LEU A 597 -19.86 -0.18 -9.41
C LEU A 597 -19.30 -1.32 -10.25
N VAL A 598 -19.74 -1.41 -11.51
CA VAL A 598 -19.15 -2.27 -12.53
C VAL A 598 -18.46 -1.37 -13.56
N LEU A 599 -17.16 -1.55 -13.72
CA LEU A 599 -16.26 -0.64 -14.43
C LEU A 599 -15.27 -1.41 -15.33
N GLY A 600 -14.67 -0.70 -16.28
CA GLY A 600 -13.59 -1.23 -17.12
C GLY A 600 -14.02 -1.91 -18.42
N ASN A 601 -15.30 -2.27 -18.57
CA ASN A 601 -15.87 -2.75 -19.82
C ASN A 601 -16.83 -1.70 -20.40
N PRO A 602 -16.57 -1.13 -21.60
CA PRO A 602 -17.49 -0.15 -22.21
C PRO A 602 -18.82 -0.76 -22.66
N HIS A 603 -18.91 -2.09 -22.67
CA HIS A 603 -20.10 -2.85 -23.04
C HIS A 603 -20.84 -3.43 -21.84
N GLN A 604 -20.39 -3.16 -20.61
CA GLN A 604 -21.08 -3.52 -19.38
C GLN A 604 -20.73 -2.53 -18.27
N GLN A 605 -21.70 -1.71 -17.89
CA GLN A 605 -21.56 -0.72 -16.83
C GLN A 605 -22.77 -0.76 -15.91
N GLN A 606 -22.52 -0.60 -14.61
CA GLN A 606 -23.60 -0.56 -13.63
C GLN A 606 -23.18 0.30 -12.44
N VAL A 607 -24.12 1.09 -11.97
CA VAL A 607 -24.03 1.80 -10.69
C VAL A 607 -25.23 1.39 -9.86
N GLY A 608 -25.00 1.03 -8.61
CA GLY A 608 -26.02 0.63 -7.66
C GLY A 608 -25.81 1.33 -6.34
N LEU A 609 -26.91 1.80 -5.74
CA LEU A 609 -26.95 2.34 -4.39
C LEU A 609 -28.00 1.57 -3.61
N ARG A 610 -27.69 1.18 -2.39
CA ARG A 610 -28.61 0.50 -1.47
C ARG A 610 -28.56 1.19 -0.12
N LEU A 611 -29.73 1.42 0.44
CA LEU A 611 -29.92 1.94 1.79
C LEU A 611 -30.72 0.92 2.60
N GLY A 612 -30.27 0.65 3.81
CA GLY A 612 -30.93 -0.28 4.71
C GLY A 612 -31.13 0.31 6.10
N TYR A 613 -32.27 -0.03 6.68
CA TYR A 613 -32.64 0.27 8.04
C TYR A 613 -32.79 -1.03 8.84
N ARG A 614 -32.04 -1.14 9.92
CA ARG A 614 -32.13 -2.23 10.90
C ARG A 614 -33.08 -1.79 12.00
N PHE A 615 -34.18 -2.54 12.13
CA PHE A 615 -35.11 -2.33 13.22
C PHE A 615 -34.47 -2.75 14.54
N PRO A 616 -34.68 -1.98 15.63
CA PRO A 616 -34.24 -2.41 16.95
C PRO A 616 -34.94 -3.72 17.33
N PRO A 617 -34.27 -4.60 18.09
CA PRO A 617 -34.91 -5.80 18.61
C PRO A 617 -36.15 -5.38 19.40
N LYS A 618 -37.29 -6.05 19.18
CA LYS A 618 -38.46 -5.88 20.05
C LYS A 618 -38.04 -6.34 21.44
N THR A 619 -37.88 -5.39 22.37
CA THR A 619 -37.87 -5.68 23.81
C THR A 619 -39.19 -6.39 24.11
N ARG A 620 -39.13 -7.69 24.35
CA ARG A 620 -40.26 -8.43 24.92
C ARG A 620 -40.28 -8.18 26.42
#